data_AF-A0AAD3D8Z8-F1
#
_entry.id   AF-A0AAD3D8Z8-F1
#
_cell.length_a   1.000
_cell.length_b   1.000
_cell.length_c   1.000
_cell.angle_alpha   90.00
_cell.angle_beta   90.00
_cell.angle_gamma   90.00
#
_symmetry.space_group_name_H-M   'P 1'
#
loop_
_entity.id
_entity.type
_entity.pdbx_description
1 polymer ?
#
loop_
_entity_poly.entity_id
_entity_poly.type
_entity_poly.pdbx_seq_one_letter_code
_entity_poly.pdbx_strand_id
1 'polypeptide(L)'
;MEMLDHISQGKKRELKRNNKLLREFDASPDPNLLVLYHHLRDKEFDCFNAKEYTNQMIAYHQKNIKVVEVVSRKMNGHDYFLVCCRHEIEQNNPLCELAFQVQRQMQGYCMLVKKRCFQCHTDENVKMCSGCQCACFCSTACLKKHWGIHKPFCKLVDPKVITLDKEAFTVDI
;
A
#
# COMPACT_ATOMS: atom_id res chain seq x y z
N MET A 1 -49.50 -11.48 -7.27
CA MET A 1 -48.73 -11.59 -6.02
C MET A 1 -47.29 -11.30 -6.38
N GLU A 2 -46.94 -10.02 -6.44
CA GLU A 2 -45.59 -9.56 -6.81
C GLU A 2 -44.85 -9.24 -5.51
N MET A 3 -43.86 -10.07 -5.15
CA MET A 3 -42.84 -9.71 -4.18
C MET A 3 -41.69 -9.10 -4.95
N LEU A 4 -41.65 -7.77 -5.04
CA LEU A 4 -40.45 -7.06 -5.45
C LEU A 4 -39.55 -6.96 -4.22
N ASP A 5 -38.50 -7.78 -4.23
CA ASP A 5 -37.43 -7.81 -3.24
C ASP A 5 -36.95 -6.40 -2.92
N HIS A 6 -37.07 -6.03 -1.64
CA HIS A 6 -36.44 -4.84 -1.09
C HIS A 6 -34.92 -5.00 -1.15
N ILE A 7 -34.32 -4.55 -2.25
CA ILE A 7 -32.90 -4.25 -2.32
C ILE A 7 -32.66 -3.13 -1.30
N SER A 8 -32.20 -3.50 -0.11
CA SER A 8 -31.71 -2.58 0.92
C SER A 8 -30.67 -1.67 0.26
N GLN A 9 -31.05 -0.44 -0.07
CA GLN A 9 -30.13 0.58 -0.53
C GLN A 9 -29.11 0.79 0.59
N GLY A 10 -27.89 0.28 0.39
CA GLY A 10 -26.81 0.45 1.36
C GLY A 10 -26.65 1.93 1.72
N LYS A 11 -26.43 2.25 2.99
CA LYS A 11 -26.27 3.63 3.46
C LYS A 11 -25.22 4.34 2.60
N LYS A 12 -25.63 5.41 1.91
CA LYS A 12 -24.75 6.27 1.12
C LYS A 12 -23.65 6.79 2.04
N ARG A 13 -22.39 6.48 1.71
CA ARG A 13 -21.21 6.93 2.46
C ARG A 13 -20.51 8.03 1.68
N GLU A 14 -20.26 9.17 2.34
CA GLU A 14 -19.43 10.24 1.79
C GLU A 14 -17.99 10.04 2.28
N LEU A 15 -17.04 10.05 1.35
CA LEU A 15 -15.61 10.05 1.67
C LEU A 15 -15.07 11.46 1.45
N LYS A 16 -14.37 12.00 2.45
CA LYS A 16 -13.66 13.28 2.36
C LYS A 16 -12.17 13.03 2.28
N ARG A 17 -11.50 13.80 1.42
CA ARG A 17 -10.03 13.78 1.36
C ARG A 17 -9.49 14.56 2.55
N ASN A 18 -8.53 13.97 3.25
CA ASN A 18 -7.82 14.54 4.37
C ASN A 18 -6.35 14.70 4.00
N ASN A 19 -6.04 15.85 3.41
CA ASN A 19 -4.67 16.18 3.03
C ASN A 19 -3.75 16.39 4.25
N LYS A 20 -4.30 16.75 5.42
CA LYS A 20 -3.51 16.98 6.64
C LYS A 20 -2.75 15.71 7.02
N LEU A 21 -3.42 14.56 7.02
CA LEU A 21 -2.80 13.28 7.31
C LEU A 21 -1.65 12.97 6.33
N LEU A 22 -1.87 13.18 5.02
CA LEU A 22 -0.84 12.92 4.01
C LEU A 22 0.35 13.86 4.16
N ARG A 23 0.12 15.13 4.52
CA ARG A 23 1.19 16.10 4.82
C ARG A 23 2.00 15.68 6.05
N GLU A 24 1.34 15.25 7.12
CA GLU A 24 2.01 14.77 8.34
C GLU A 24 2.84 13.52 8.07
N PHE A 25 2.28 12.57 7.32
CA PHE A 25 2.99 11.37 6.89
C PHE A 25 4.19 11.73 6.00
N ASP A 26 4.01 12.60 5.01
CA ASP A 26 5.07 13.02 4.07
C ASP A 26 6.25 13.71 4.77
N ALA A 27 5.96 14.67 5.65
CA ALA A 27 6.95 15.46 6.35
C ALA A 27 7.76 14.66 7.39
N SER A 28 7.26 13.49 7.82
CA SER A 28 7.91 12.74 8.88
C SER A 28 9.19 12.03 8.43
N PRO A 29 10.33 12.25 9.13
CA PRO A 29 11.55 11.48 8.94
C PRO A 29 11.58 10.18 9.74
N ASP A 30 10.56 9.90 10.57
CA ASP A 30 10.55 8.73 11.47
C ASP A 30 10.59 7.43 10.66
N PRO A 31 11.57 6.53 10.92
CA PRO A 31 11.66 5.23 10.26
C PRO A 31 10.45 4.31 10.52
N ASN A 32 9.65 4.57 11.56
CA ASN A 32 8.40 3.87 11.86
C ASN A 32 7.23 4.35 11.00
N LEU A 33 7.36 5.50 10.33
CA LEU A 33 6.36 6.06 9.44
C LEU A 33 6.77 5.83 7.97
N LEU A 34 7.06 4.56 7.63
CA LEU A 34 7.48 4.17 6.27
C LEU A 34 6.29 3.87 5.36
N VAL A 35 5.24 3.26 5.91
CA VAL A 35 4.05 2.84 5.15
C VAL A 35 2.80 3.34 5.85
N LEU A 36 1.94 4.06 5.13
CA LEU A 36 0.61 4.46 5.60
C LEU A 36 -0.43 3.44 5.12
N TYR A 37 -1.35 3.06 6.00
CA TYR A 37 -2.47 2.16 5.67
C TYR A 37 -3.74 2.59 6.40
N HIS A 38 -4.89 2.08 5.94
CA HIS A 38 -6.19 2.27 6.58
C HIS A 38 -6.64 0.97 7.25
N HIS A 39 -6.81 1.00 8.57
CA HIS A 39 -7.14 -0.18 9.35
C HIS A 39 -8.65 -0.43 9.31
N LEU A 40 -9.04 -1.61 8.82
CA LEU A 40 -10.45 -1.88 8.56
C LEU A 40 -11.31 -2.05 9.81
N ARG A 41 -10.70 -2.42 10.95
CA ARG A 41 -11.44 -2.75 12.18
C ARG A 41 -11.96 -1.50 12.87
N ASP A 42 -11.08 -0.52 13.09
CA ASP A 42 -11.39 0.74 13.78
C ASP A 42 -11.61 1.92 12.83
N LYS A 43 -11.34 1.74 11.52
CA LYS A 43 -11.46 2.76 10.49
C LYS A 43 -10.47 3.92 10.64
N GLU A 44 -9.37 3.70 11.35
CA GLU A 44 -8.32 4.68 11.53
C GLU A 44 -7.17 4.50 10.54
N PHE A 45 -6.40 5.56 10.33
CA PHE A 45 -5.14 5.49 9.60
C PHE A 45 -3.99 5.23 10.56
N ASP A 46 -3.06 4.39 10.14
CA ASP A 46 -1.92 4.01 10.95
C ASP A 46 -0.71 3.73 10.05
N CYS A 47 0.46 3.55 10.67
CA CYS A 47 1.72 3.40 9.97
C CYS A 47 2.50 2.16 10.38
N PHE A 48 3.34 1.70 9.45
CA PHE A 48 4.27 0.60 9.68
C PHE A 48 5.71 1.01 9.39
N ASN A 49 6.64 0.45 10.16
CA ASN A 49 8.03 0.27 9.74
C ASN A 49 8.16 -0.85 8.69
N ALA A 50 9.37 -1.05 8.15
CA ALA A 50 9.64 -2.07 7.14
C ALA A 50 9.30 -3.52 7.57
N LYS A 51 9.51 -3.84 8.86
CA LYS A 51 9.26 -5.18 9.41
C LYS A 51 7.76 -5.43 9.56
N GLU A 52 7.03 -4.48 10.14
CA GLU A 52 5.58 -4.55 10.30
C GLU A 52 4.88 -4.63 8.96
N TYR A 53 5.27 -3.81 7.99
CA TYR A 53 4.77 -3.87 6.63
C TYR A 53 4.97 -5.27 6.03
N THR A 54 6.19 -5.82 6.14
CA THR A 54 6.48 -7.17 5.62
C THR A 54 5.61 -8.24 6.28
N ASN A 55 5.43 -8.18 7.60
CA ASN A 55 4.57 -9.10 8.33
C ASN A 55 3.10 -8.98 7.91
N GLN A 56 2.60 -7.75 7.73
CA GLN A 56 1.23 -7.51 7.32
C GLN A 56 0.98 -8.04 5.90
N MET A 57 1.94 -7.88 4.98
CA MET A 57 1.83 -8.42 3.63
C MET A 57 1.81 -9.96 3.62
N ILE A 58 2.58 -10.62 4.48
CA ILE A 58 2.51 -12.08 4.66
C ILE A 58 1.12 -12.48 5.18
N ALA A 59 0.60 -11.77 6.18
CA ALA A 59 -0.72 -12.04 6.75
C ALA A 59 -1.85 -11.85 5.72
N TYR A 60 -1.71 -10.89 4.81
CA TYR A 60 -2.62 -10.72 3.67
C TYR A 60 -2.57 -11.93 2.73
N HIS A 61 -1.39 -12.37 2.32
CA HIS A 61 -1.25 -13.53 1.44
C HIS A 61 -1.81 -14.81 2.07
N GLN A 62 -1.65 -15.01 3.39
CA GLN A 62 -2.24 -16.13 4.13
C GLN A 62 -3.78 -16.12 4.14
N LYS A 63 -4.40 -14.96 3.88
CA LYS A 63 -5.85 -14.76 3.80
C LYS A 63 -6.32 -14.57 2.35
N ASN A 64 -5.56 -15.06 1.37
CA ASN A 64 -5.83 -14.93 -0.07
C ASN A 64 -5.98 -13.48 -0.56
N ILE A 65 -5.38 -12.52 0.15
CA ILE A 65 -5.24 -11.12 -0.30
C ILE A 65 -3.88 -10.98 -0.95
N LYS A 66 -3.85 -10.79 -2.27
CA LYS A 66 -2.62 -10.79 -3.08
C LYS A 66 -2.35 -9.42 -3.67
N VAL A 67 -1.07 -9.10 -3.87
CA VAL A 67 -0.67 -7.91 -4.64
C VAL A 67 -1.12 -8.09 -6.10
N VAL A 68 -1.84 -7.10 -6.62
CA VAL A 68 -2.31 -7.09 -8.02
C VAL A 68 -1.68 -5.96 -8.83
N GLU A 69 -1.26 -4.89 -8.16
CA GLU A 69 -0.73 -3.71 -8.83
C GLU A 69 0.17 -2.92 -7.89
N VAL A 70 1.20 -2.28 -8.46
CA VAL A 70 2.03 -1.30 -7.76
C VAL A 70 2.06 -0.02 -8.59
N VAL A 71 1.66 1.09 -7.97
CA VAL A 71 1.37 2.34 -8.67
C VAL A 71 2.25 3.46 -8.13
N SER A 72 2.99 4.14 -9.00
CA SER A 72 3.89 5.23 -8.61
C SER A 72 3.09 6.47 -8.19
N ARG A 73 3.53 7.15 -7.14
CA ARG A 73 2.91 8.39 -6.62
C ARG A 73 3.97 9.40 -6.25
N LYS A 74 3.64 10.68 -6.39
CA LYS A 74 4.49 11.78 -5.93
C LYS A 74 3.70 12.71 -5.01
N MET A 75 4.32 13.12 -3.91
CA MET A 75 3.75 14.05 -2.94
C MET A 75 4.85 15.00 -2.49
N ASN A 76 4.64 16.31 -2.64
CA ASN A 76 5.60 17.34 -2.19
C ASN A 76 7.06 17.08 -2.63
N GLY A 77 7.25 16.58 -3.87
CA GLY A 77 8.56 16.23 -4.42
C GLY A 77 9.12 14.87 -4.01
N HIS A 78 8.56 14.20 -3.00
CA HIS A 78 8.94 12.86 -2.58
C HIS A 78 8.24 11.76 -3.40
N ASP A 79 8.95 10.66 -3.62
CA ASP A 79 8.45 9.51 -4.35
C ASP A 79 7.83 8.45 -3.43
N TYR A 80 6.72 7.88 -3.88
CA TYR A 80 5.97 6.83 -3.21
C TYR A 80 5.55 5.76 -4.21
N PHE A 81 5.13 4.62 -3.69
CA PHE A 81 4.33 3.67 -4.45
C PHE A 81 3.15 3.17 -3.61
N LEU A 82 2.01 3.05 -4.26
CA LEU A 82 0.80 2.45 -3.71
C LEU A 82 0.83 0.96 -4.05
N VAL A 83 0.90 0.11 -3.03
CA VAL A 83 0.78 -1.33 -3.19
C VAL A 83 -0.69 -1.68 -3.08
N CYS A 84 -1.25 -2.16 -4.18
CA CYS A 84 -2.66 -2.49 -4.34
C CYS A 84 -2.84 -4.00 -4.18
N CYS A 85 -3.66 -4.41 -3.22
CA CYS A 85 -3.96 -5.80 -2.94
C CYS A 85 -5.46 -6.09 -3.07
N ARG A 86 -5.80 -7.30 -3.49
CA ARG A 86 -7.17 -7.79 -3.58
C ARG A 86 -7.30 -9.21 -3.05
N HIS A 87 -8.43 -9.47 -2.41
CA HIS A 87 -8.91 -10.80 -2.16
C HIS A 87 -9.42 -11.42 -3.48
N GLU A 88 -9.26 -12.73 -3.64
CA GLU A 88 -9.70 -13.45 -4.86
C GLU A 88 -11.23 -13.46 -5.04
N ILE A 89 -11.96 -13.47 -3.93
CA ILE A 89 -13.42 -13.31 -3.88
C ILE A 89 -13.77 -11.83 -3.87
N GLU A 90 -14.45 -11.35 -4.92
CA GLU A 90 -14.69 -9.93 -5.16
C GLU A 90 -15.49 -9.24 -4.05
N GLN A 91 -16.48 -9.91 -3.46
CA GLN A 91 -17.29 -9.35 -2.36
C GLN A 91 -16.49 -9.05 -1.08
N ASN A 92 -15.27 -9.57 -0.97
CA ASN A 92 -14.36 -9.32 0.17
C ASN A 92 -13.45 -8.09 -0.08
N ASN A 93 -13.59 -7.40 -1.22
CA ASN A 93 -12.81 -6.23 -1.58
C ASN A 93 -13.60 -4.94 -1.23
N PRO A 94 -13.34 -4.30 -0.07
CA PRO A 94 -14.03 -3.06 0.29
C PRO A 94 -13.57 -1.90 -0.61
N LEU A 95 -14.35 -0.81 -0.65
CA LEU A 95 -13.85 0.45 -1.20
C LEU A 95 -12.65 0.93 -0.38
N CYS A 96 -11.50 1.14 -1.01
CA CYS A 96 -10.27 1.48 -0.31
C CYS A 96 -10.19 2.99 -0.03
N GLU A 97 -10.26 3.36 1.25
CA GLU A 97 -10.19 4.76 1.67
C GLU A 97 -8.82 5.37 1.43
N LEU A 98 -7.73 4.64 1.68
CA LEU A 98 -6.39 5.14 1.40
C LEU A 98 -6.20 5.43 -0.09
N ALA A 99 -6.65 4.53 -0.98
CA ALA A 99 -6.60 4.77 -2.42
C ALA A 99 -7.31 6.09 -2.77
N PHE A 100 -8.48 6.33 -2.18
CA PHE A 100 -9.24 7.57 -2.37
C PHE A 100 -8.48 8.81 -1.89
N GLN A 101 -7.77 8.73 -0.76
CA GLN A 101 -6.89 9.80 -0.27
C GLN A 101 -5.80 10.15 -1.29
N VAL A 102 -5.22 9.16 -1.97
CA VAL A 102 -4.16 9.34 -2.97
C VAL A 102 -4.67 9.41 -4.41
N GLN A 103 -5.87 9.97 -4.58
CA GLN A 103 -6.53 10.24 -5.86
C GLN A 103 -6.69 8.99 -6.76
N ARG A 104 -7.02 7.84 -6.17
CA ARG A 104 -7.33 6.59 -6.88
C ARG A 104 -8.66 6.01 -6.43
N GLN A 105 -9.45 5.45 -7.35
CA GLN A 105 -10.60 4.63 -7.01
C GLN A 105 -10.22 3.16 -7.13
N MET A 106 -10.47 2.38 -6.08
CA MET A 106 -10.14 0.95 -6.06
C MET A 106 -11.00 0.21 -5.02
N GLN A 107 -11.43 -1.00 -5.38
CA GLN A 107 -11.86 -2.01 -4.42
C GLN A 107 -10.69 -2.92 -4.04
N GLY A 108 -10.52 -3.15 -2.75
CA GLY A 108 -9.44 -3.93 -2.15
C GLY A 108 -8.75 -3.18 -1.02
N TYR A 109 -7.45 -3.39 -0.90
CA TYR A 109 -6.61 -2.91 0.18
C TYR A 109 -5.41 -2.19 -0.44
N CYS A 110 -5.05 -1.04 0.09
CA CYS A 110 -3.87 -0.32 -0.35
C CYS A 110 -2.96 0.00 0.83
N MET A 111 -1.67 0.10 0.52
CA MET A 111 -0.64 0.62 1.41
C MET A 111 0.20 1.63 0.64
N LEU A 112 0.37 2.83 1.19
CA LEU A 112 1.16 3.90 0.60
C LEU A 112 2.55 3.85 1.20
N VAL A 113 3.52 3.48 0.39
CA VAL A 113 4.89 3.20 0.83
C VAL A 113 5.81 4.33 0.38
N LYS A 114 6.56 4.93 1.32
CA LYS A 114 7.66 5.85 0.99
C LYS A 114 8.72 5.10 0.18
N LYS A 115 9.18 5.70 -0.91
CA LYS A 115 10.29 5.15 -1.69
C LYS A 115 11.62 5.46 -1.00
N ARG A 116 11.87 4.76 0.12
CA ARG A 116 13.07 4.83 0.95
C ARG A 116 13.64 3.43 1.17
N CYS A 117 14.90 3.33 1.55
CA CYS A 117 15.53 2.06 1.85
C CYS A 117 14.90 1.42 3.10
N PHE A 118 14.42 0.19 2.99
CA PHE A 118 13.80 -0.56 4.09
C PHE A 118 14.78 -0.92 5.22
N GLN A 119 16.07 -0.68 5.04
CA GLN A 119 17.12 -1.02 6.00
C GLN A 119 17.81 0.20 6.63
N CYS A 120 18.10 1.25 5.86
CA CYS A 120 18.80 2.44 6.34
C CYS A 120 18.04 3.74 6.09
N HIS A 121 16.83 3.68 5.55
CA HIS A 121 15.87 4.77 5.43
C HIS A 121 16.26 5.95 4.51
N THR A 122 17.43 5.93 3.88
CA THR A 122 17.78 6.88 2.80
C THR A 122 16.83 6.75 1.62
N ASP A 123 16.51 7.86 0.97
CA ASP A 123 15.85 7.96 -0.34
C ASP A 123 16.86 8.05 -1.51
N GLU A 124 18.16 8.13 -1.22
CA GLU A 124 19.18 8.21 -2.26
C GLU A 124 19.42 6.85 -2.93
N ASN A 125 19.48 6.86 -4.27
CA ASN A 125 19.81 5.69 -5.10
C ASN A 125 18.94 4.45 -4.81
N VAL A 126 17.74 4.65 -4.26
CA VAL A 126 16.81 3.57 -3.93
C VAL A 126 16.24 2.91 -5.17
N LYS A 127 16.29 1.57 -5.18
CA LYS A 127 15.72 0.74 -6.22
C LYS A 127 14.71 -0.20 -5.62
N MET A 128 13.63 -0.43 -6.35
CA MET A 128 12.65 -1.45 -5.99
C MET A 128 13.28 -2.83 -6.08
N CYS A 129 12.89 -3.72 -5.17
CA CYS A 129 13.26 -5.12 -5.21
C CYS A 129 12.77 -5.73 -6.51
N SER A 130 13.67 -6.27 -7.33
CA SER A 130 13.32 -6.86 -8.62
C SER A 130 12.39 -8.07 -8.51
N GLY A 131 12.41 -8.76 -7.37
CA GLY A 131 11.59 -9.94 -7.11
C GLY A 131 10.12 -9.63 -6.84
N CYS A 132 9.82 -8.66 -5.97
CA CYS A 132 8.43 -8.37 -5.57
C CYS A 132 7.90 -7.00 -6.00
N GLN A 133 8.78 -6.05 -6.34
CA GLN A 133 8.40 -4.66 -6.61
C GLN A 133 7.58 -3.99 -5.49
N CYS A 134 7.70 -4.47 -4.25
CA CYS A 134 6.92 -4.00 -3.10
C CYS A 134 7.79 -3.48 -1.95
N ALA A 135 9.10 -3.41 -2.13
CA ALA A 135 10.08 -2.94 -1.16
C ALA A 135 11.24 -2.26 -1.88
N CYS A 136 11.94 -1.33 -1.21
CA CYS A 136 13.05 -0.58 -1.79
C CYS A 136 14.35 -0.71 -0.99
N PHE A 137 15.48 -0.73 -1.70
CA PHE A 137 16.82 -0.80 -1.13
C PHE A 137 17.79 0.10 -1.91
N CYS A 138 18.65 0.83 -1.21
CA CYS A 138 19.69 1.65 -1.85
C CYS A 138 20.89 0.83 -2.34
N SER A 139 21.08 -0.38 -1.80
CA SER A 139 22.20 -1.25 -2.16
C SER A 139 21.91 -2.73 -1.91
N THR A 140 22.67 -3.59 -2.58
CA THR A 140 22.67 -5.03 -2.34
C THR A 140 23.07 -5.37 -0.89
N ALA A 141 23.92 -4.56 -0.26
CA ALA A 141 24.28 -4.75 1.16
C ALA A 141 23.07 -4.53 2.08
N CYS A 142 22.30 -3.46 1.86
CA CYS A 142 21.07 -3.20 2.60
C CYS A 142 20.01 -4.30 2.38
N LEU A 143 19.84 -4.75 1.13
CA LEU A 143 18.96 -5.89 0.82
C LEU A 143 19.39 -7.14 1.58
N LYS A 144 20.68 -7.50 1.56
CA LYS A 144 21.20 -8.69 2.26
C LYS A 144 20.97 -8.62 3.77
N LYS A 145 21.18 -7.46 4.39
CA LYS A 145 20.91 -7.23 5.83
C LYS A 145 19.43 -7.41 6.17
N HIS A 146 18.54 -6.90 5.30
CA HIS A 146 17.10 -7.00 5.50
C HIS A 146 16.49 -8.32 4.99
N TRP A 147 17.27 -9.18 4.34
CA TRP A 147 16.78 -10.34 3.60
C TRP A 147 16.06 -11.35 4.49
N GLY A 148 16.52 -11.56 5.72
CA GLY A 148 15.86 -12.47 6.67
C GLY A 148 14.39 -12.12 6.93
N ILE A 149 14.08 -10.81 6.95
CA ILE A 149 12.72 -10.29 7.12
C ILE A 149 11.98 -10.27 5.79
N HIS A 150 12.63 -9.79 4.72
CA HIS A 150 11.98 -9.57 3.42
C HIS A 150 11.67 -10.86 2.64
N LYS A 151 12.56 -11.86 2.70
CA LYS A 151 12.52 -13.07 1.86
C LYS A 151 11.18 -13.82 1.92
N PRO A 152 10.56 -14.06 3.09
CA PRO A 152 9.29 -14.78 3.16
C PRO A 152 8.20 -14.11 2.33
N PHE A 153 8.05 -12.78 2.44
CA PHE A 153 7.12 -12.01 1.62
C PHE A 153 7.54 -12.01 0.14
N CYS A 154 8.82 -11.73 -0.15
CA CYS A 154 9.31 -11.60 -1.53
C CYS A 154 9.03 -12.85 -2.37
N LYS A 155 8.99 -14.03 -1.76
CA LYS A 155 8.69 -15.30 -2.44
C LYS A 155 7.21 -15.55 -2.67
N LEU A 156 6.32 -14.89 -1.93
CA LEU A 156 4.87 -15.03 -2.09
C LEU A 156 4.33 -14.19 -3.25
N VAL A 157 5.11 -13.21 -3.69
CA VAL A 157 4.78 -12.31 -4.77
C VAL A 157 5.32 -12.85 -6.08
N ASP A 158 4.43 -13.02 -7.07
CA ASP A 158 4.83 -13.29 -8.46
C ASP A 158 4.87 -11.95 -9.23
N PRO A 159 6.06 -11.45 -9.61
CA PRO A 159 6.17 -10.17 -10.31
C PRO A 159 5.54 -10.21 -11.72
N LYS A 160 5.27 -11.39 -12.29
CA LYS A 160 4.67 -11.53 -13.62
C LYS A 160 3.18 -11.24 -13.64
N VAL A 161 2.50 -11.38 -12.49
CA VAL A 161 1.05 -11.15 -12.38
C VAL A 161 0.72 -9.75 -11.85
N ILE A 162 1.73 -8.99 -11.42
CA ILE A 162 1.54 -7.64 -10.92
C ILE A 162 1.60 -6.65 -12.08
N THR A 163 0.61 -5.77 -12.14
CA THR A 163 0.68 -4.60 -13.03
C THR A 163 1.56 -3.52 -12.40
N LEU A 164 2.56 -3.04 -13.14
CA LEU A 164 3.45 -1.95 -12.71
C LEU A 164 3.06 -0.67 -13.42
N ASP A 165 2.37 0.21 -12.72
CA ASP A 165 2.10 1.57 -13.19
C ASP A 165 3.23 2.50 -12.74
N LYS A 166 4.12 2.80 -13.69
CA LYS A 166 5.31 3.63 -13.47
C LYS A 166 5.03 5.11 -13.64
N GLU A 167 3.85 5.49 -14.14
CA GLU A 167 3.51 6.90 -14.30
C GLU A 167 3.22 7.49 -12.92
N ALA A 168 4.11 8.37 -12.46
CA ALA A 168 4.00 8.98 -11.15
C ALA A 168 2.98 10.11 -11.18
N PHE A 169 1.75 9.80 -10.78
CA PHE A 169 0.73 10.82 -10.57
C PHE A 169 1.04 11.65 -9.31
N THR A 170 0.95 12.98 -9.43
CA THR A 170 1.18 13.91 -8.32
C THR A 170 -0.10 14.07 -7.50
N VAL A 171 -0.02 13.79 -6.21
CA VAL A 171 -1.12 14.01 -5.27
C VAL A 171 -0.93 15.39 -4.65
N ASP A 172 -1.89 16.28 -4.87
CA ASP A 172 -1.91 17.61 -4.26
C ASP A 172 -2.23 17.47 -2.77
N ILE A 173 -1.20 17.60 -1.93
CA ILE A 173 -1.33 17.52 -0.48
C ILE A 173 -1.25 18.89 0.17
#